data_AF-A0A7K3YDR6-F1
#
_entry.id   AF-A0A7K3YDR6-F1
#
_cell.length_a   1.000
_cell.length_b   1.000
_cell.length_c   1.000
_cell.angle_alpha   90.00
_cell.angle_beta   90.00
_cell.angle_gamma   90.00
#
_symmetry.space_group_name_H-M   'P 1'
#
loop_
_entity.id
_entity.type
_entity.pdbx_description
1 polymer ?
#
loop_
_entity_poly.entity_id
_entity_poly.type
_entity_poly.pdbx_seq_one_letter_code
_entity_poly.pdbx_strand_id
1 'polypeptide(L)'
;MTERFAGDITASLAEPLQETFDLSTEDLGTCWVNLSQSSGNSPYITEKTVHQSGERQVIIPSKDGALFTAIEAMIRGAEEMVCVSSFLIQESRMTDALLEAADRGIAVFVLTAREDDLKKADDDLIDFERERIKDHIALLDRFAGKVLVRTSESFHAKYVLVDPRSTDASGIMMTCNATVDPMSGSNIEVALTLTPSEVRSFFAHFLRGFWNMADHELLEKGELRGVKKEIPASVSLGNLTLPATVGDVRSLEERVLNIIQNATSDLILTAWSFDGGSIHTAILDARKRGVEVTVLTRPTPRNTTALRDCVQAGARVFGHPRFHAKCVIADGHTGLIMTANMTALGLETGFETAMPLEGSALDTIMRIADGWRGVCAWNLVDRVTPAMVDGSILQLSKDGTSLAPLTVSPKEERFLPAFRPDSCDKVLKYSISHKEIDKIRASDSQKAFRQVTLKQKVIPPHLLEGSKEEVQKDVPFPLFRKGKERYIVVRTWEEVRAAREPARKLNAKIVVGK
;
A
#
# COMPACT_ATOMS: atom_id res chain seq x y z
N MET A 1 1.45 -40.61 27.68
CA MET A 1 0.23 -39.78 27.64
C MET A 1 -0.49 -40.02 28.95
N THR A 2 -0.59 -38.98 29.77
CA THR A 2 -1.46 -38.94 30.95
C THR A 2 -2.86 -39.47 30.57
N GLU A 3 -3.47 -40.27 31.44
CA GLU A 3 -4.82 -40.78 31.22
C GLU A 3 -5.80 -39.60 31.21
N ARG A 4 -6.09 -39.08 30.01
CA ARG A 4 -7.03 -37.96 29.76
C ARG A 4 -8.41 -38.17 30.39
N PHE A 5 -8.76 -39.43 30.67
CA PHE A 5 -10.03 -39.87 31.18
C PHE A 5 -9.79 -40.93 32.26
N ALA A 6 -10.21 -40.68 33.50
CA ALA A 6 -10.11 -41.60 34.64
C ALA A 6 -11.32 -41.43 35.56
N GLY A 7 -11.71 -42.48 36.29
CA GLY A 7 -12.83 -42.43 37.22
C GLY A 7 -14.21 -42.39 36.54
N ASP A 8 -15.20 -41.75 37.20
CA ASP A 8 -16.59 -41.70 36.75
C ASP A 8 -16.76 -40.98 35.40
N ILE A 9 -17.45 -41.62 34.46
CA ILE A 9 -17.61 -41.10 33.10
C ILE A 9 -18.41 -39.80 33.11
N THR A 10 -19.50 -39.71 33.88
CA THR A 10 -20.37 -38.53 33.90
C THR A 10 -19.66 -37.32 34.50
N ALA A 11 -18.96 -37.53 35.63
CA ALA A 11 -18.18 -36.47 36.27
C ALA A 11 -17.02 -36.00 35.39
N SER A 12 -16.30 -36.92 34.73
CA SER A 12 -15.16 -36.58 33.87
C SER A 12 -15.55 -35.82 32.58
N LEU A 13 -16.80 -35.95 32.13
CA LEU A 13 -17.34 -35.27 30.95
C LEU A 13 -18.25 -34.08 31.30
N ALA A 14 -18.26 -33.66 32.58
CA ALA A 14 -19.03 -32.50 33.03
C ALA A 14 -18.52 -31.21 32.37
N GLU A 15 -17.21 -31.08 32.27
CA GLU A 15 -16.56 -29.98 31.54
C GLU A 15 -16.36 -30.33 30.05
N PRO A 16 -16.47 -29.35 29.14
CA PRO A 16 -16.16 -29.56 27.74
C PRO A 16 -14.73 -30.04 27.54
N LEU A 17 -14.55 -30.93 26.56
CA LEU A 17 -13.23 -31.27 26.07
C LEU A 17 -12.58 -30.02 25.50
N GLN A 18 -11.36 -29.71 25.94
CA GLN A 18 -10.60 -28.56 25.46
C GLN A 18 -9.34 -29.02 24.74
N GLU A 19 -9.09 -28.43 23.57
CA GLU A 19 -7.81 -28.52 22.87
C GLU A 19 -7.37 -27.12 22.43
N THR A 20 -6.10 -26.81 22.67
CA THR A 20 -5.51 -25.51 22.33
C THR A 20 -4.48 -25.70 21.23
N PHE A 21 -4.62 -24.94 20.16
CA PHE A 21 -3.76 -24.95 19.00
C PHE A 21 -2.90 -23.69 19.01
N ASP A 22 -1.58 -23.87 18.97
CA ASP A 22 -0.62 -22.79 18.78
C ASP A 22 -0.40 -22.56 17.29
N LEU A 23 -0.64 -21.34 16.84
CA LEU A 23 -0.56 -20.88 15.46
C LEU A 23 0.45 -19.74 15.32
N SER A 24 1.21 -19.45 16.39
CA SER A 24 2.11 -18.30 16.49
C SER A 24 3.23 -18.28 15.45
N THR A 25 3.60 -19.45 14.91
CA THR A 25 4.69 -19.64 13.94
C THR A 25 4.21 -19.81 12.50
N GLU A 26 2.91 -19.69 12.25
CA GLU A 26 2.37 -19.79 10.90
C GLU A 26 2.88 -18.65 10.01
N ASP A 27 3.24 -18.98 8.78
CA ASP A 27 3.67 -18.00 7.80
C ASP A 27 2.47 -17.29 7.15
N LEU A 28 2.31 -16.01 7.49
CA LEU A 28 1.36 -15.09 6.86
C LEU A 28 1.96 -14.45 5.58
N GLY A 29 3.21 -14.75 5.24
CA GLY A 29 3.89 -14.22 4.06
C GLY A 29 4.28 -12.75 4.22
N THR A 30 4.38 -12.05 3.08
CA THR A 30 4.71 -10.63 3.05
C THR A 30 3.50 -9.78 3.45
N CYS A 31 3.67 -8.96 4.49
CA CYS A 31 2.61 -8.11 5.01
C CYS A 31 3.10 -6.69 5.28
N TRP A 32 2.20 -5.71 5.17
CA TRP A 32 2.36 -4.46 5.87
C TRP A 32 1.85 -4.60 7.30
N VAL A 33 2.70 -4.35 8.28
CA VAL A 33 2.36 -4.43 9.71
C VAL A 33 2.15 -3.02 10.24
N ASN A 34 0.99 -2.75 10.85
CA ASN A 34 0.76 -1.48 11.52
C ASN A 34 1.42 -1.51 12.89
N LEU A 35 2.48 -0.71 13.08
CA LEU A 35 3.17 -0.60 14.38
C LEU A 35 2.61 0.51 15.27
N SER A 36 1.71 1.34 14.73
CA SER A 36 1.05 2.40 15.48
C SER A 36 -0.34 1.93 15.92
N GLN A 37 -0.78 2.30 17.12
CA GLN A 37 -2.21 2.19 17.48
C GLN A 37 -3.09 3.20 16.70
N SER A 38 -2.51 3.93 15.75
CA SER A 38 -3.23 4.90 14.93
C SER A 38 -3.87 4.22 13.72
N SER A 39 -4.94 4.82 13.20
CA SER A 39 -5.69 4.32 12.03
C SER A 39 -4.88 4.32 10.72
N GLY A 40 -3.61 4.75 10.74
CA GLY A 40 -2.71 4.76 9.57
C GLY A 40 -3.13 5.68 8.43
N ASN A 41 -4.18 6.49 8.64
CA ASN A 41 -4.80 7.38 7.65
C ASN A 41 -4.82 8.85 8.13
N SER A 42 -4.15 9.16 9.25
CA SER A 42 -4.07 10.53 9.74
C SER A 42 -3.38 11.41 8.70
N PRO A 43 -3.92 12.59 8.37
CA PRO A 43 -3.25 13.51 7.45
C PRO A 43 -1.90 13.91 8.04
N TYR A 44 -0.89 14.07 7.18
CA TYR A 44 0.37 14.67 7.59
C TYR A 44 0.13 16.14 7.89
N ILE A 45 0.25 16.51 9.17
CA ILE A 45 0.11 17.89 9.63
C ILE A 45 1.52 18.37 10.00
N THR A 46 2.03 19.33 9.24
CA THR A 46 3.26 20.04 9.59
C THR A 46 2.92 21.34 10.31
N GLU A 47 3.68 21.68 11.36
CA GLU A 47 3.55 22.97 12.05
C GLU A 47 3.98 24.14 11.17
N LYS A 48 4.87 23.88 10.20
CA LYS A 48 5.40 24.88 9.27
C LYS A 48 5.26 24.37 7.83
N THR A 49 4.63 25.18 7.01
CA THR A 49 4.26 24.83 5.62
C THR A 49 5.20 25.45 4.59
N VAL A 50 5.91 26.52 4.95
CA VAL A 50 6.89 27.19 4.10
C VAL A 50 8.24 27.29 4.82
N HIS A 51 9.29 26.73 4.22
CA HIS A 51 10.65 26.75 4.75
C HIS A 51 11.58 27.51 3.80
N GLN A 52 12.12 28.63 4.26
CA GLN A 52 13.20 29.31 3.53
C GLN A 52 14.49 28.50 3.67
N SER A 53 15.12 28.16 2.54
CA SER A 53 16.35 27.38 2.45
C SER A 53 17.29 28.02 1.42
N GLY A 54 18.13 28.95 1.88
CA GLY A 54 18.91 29.80 0.98
C GLY A 54 18.00 30.67 0.12
N GLU A 55 18.25 30.69 -1.19
CA GLU A 55 17.49 31.50 -2.17
C GLU A 55 16.13 30.90 -2.55
N ARG A 56 15.79 29.69 -2.07
CA ARG A 56 14.53 29.02 -2.40
C ARG A 56 13.63 28.78 -1.20
N GLN A 57 12.35 28.61 -1.49
CA GLN A 57 11.35 28.11 -0.56
C GLN A 57 11.08 26.63 -0.84
N VAL A 58 11.04 25.86 0.25
CA VAL A 58 10.46 24.51 0.27
C VAL A 58 9.06 24.64 0.85
N ILE A 59 8.06 24.23 0.08
CA ILE A 59 6.65 24.38 0.43
C ILE A 59 6.05 22.98 0.60
N ILE A 60 5.42 22.75 1.74
CA ILE A 60 4.63 21.55 2.02
C ILE A 60 3.17 21.89 1.76
N PRO A 61 2.48 21.22 0.82
CA PRO A 61 1.06 21.39 0.62
C PRO A 61 0.27 21.14 1.91
N SER A 62 -0.71 21.99 2.17
CA SER A 62 -1.42 22.05 3.47
C SER A 62 -2.74 22.80 3.35
N LYS A 63 -3.62 22.59 4.33
CA LYS A 63 -4.97 23.17 4.36
C LYS A 63 -4.98 24.70 4.47
N ASP A 64 -3.88 25.32 4.87
CA ASP A 64 -3.71 26.77 4.88
C ASP A 64 -3.56 27.37 3.46
N GLY A 65 -3.38 26.54 2.44
CA GLY A 65 -3.27 26.96 1.05
C GLY A 65 -1.94 27.64 0.71
N ALA A 66 -0.85 27.34 1.43
CA ALA A 66 0.46 27.93 1.18
C ALA A 66 0.94 27.77 -0.28
N LEU A 67 0.81 26.56 -0.84
CA LEU A 67 1.19 26.29 -2.22
C LEU A 67 0.33 27.06 -3.24
N PHE A 68 -1.00 27.09 -3.04
CA PHE A 68 -1.90 27.88 -3.89
C PHE A 68 -1.54 29.36 -3.86
N THR A 69 -1.30 29.91 -2.67
CA THR A 69 -0.96 31.31 -2.48
C THR A 69 0.34 31.67 -3.21
N ALA A 70 1.38 30.83 -3.13
CA ALA A 70 2.64 31.06 -3.82
C ALA A 70 2.47 31.06 -5.35
N ILE A 71 1.74 30.07 -5.90
CA ILE A 71 1.51 29.95 -7.34
C ILE A 71 0.63 31.09 -7.87
N GLU A 72 -0.46 31.43 -7.17
CA GLU A 72 -1.34 32.54 -7.56
C GLU A 72 -0.60 33.87 -7.59
N ALA A 73 0.25 34.14 -6.61
CA ALA A 73 1.07 35.36 -6.56
C ALA A 73 1.98 35.45 -7.79
N MET A 74 2.65 34.35 -8.17
CA MET A 74 3.47 34.29 -9.38
C MET A 74 2.65 34.54 -10.65
N ILE A 75 1.52 33.85 -10.82
CA ILE A 75 0.68 33.98 -12.03
C ILE A 75 0.09 35.39 -12.16
N ARG A 76 -0.28 36.02 -11.05
CA ARG A 76 -0.80 37.40 -11.06
C ARG A 76 0.28 38.42 -11.43
N GLY A 77 1.54 38.14 -11.10
CA GLY A 77 2.69 38.96 -11.47
C GLY A 77 3.20 38.72 -12.90
N ALA A 78 2.67 37.74 -13.64
CA ALA A 78 3.14 37.42 -14.98
C ALA A 78 2.95 38.57 -15.97
N GLU A 79 3.99 38.86 -16.75
CA GLU A 79 4.03 39.96 -17.73
C GLU A 79 4.00 39.47 -19.19
N GLU A 80 4.46 38.25 -19.47
CA GLU A 80 4.58 37.72 -20.82
C GLU A 80 3.87 36.38 -21.01
N MET A 81 4.23 35.37 -20.20
CA MET A 81 3.68 34.03 -20.35
C MET A 81 3.68 33.19 -19.07
N VAL A 82 2.75 32.23 -19.02
CA VAL A 82 2.69 31.20 -17.98
C VAL A 82 2.68 29.83 -18.65
N CYS A 83 3.56 28.94 -18.21
CA CYS A 83 3.63 27.55 -18.69
C CYS A 83 3.35 26.60 -17.53
N VAL A 84 2.37 25.70 -17.69
CA VAL A 84 1.99 24.72 -16.68
C VAL A 84 2.12 23.32 -17.24
N SER A 85 2.79 22.44 -16.50
CA SER A 85 2.77 21.00 -16.73
C SER A 85 2.16 20.30 -15.53
N SER A 86 1.26 19.33 -15.74
CA SER A 86 0.76 18.43 -14.70
C SER A 86 0.06 17.22 -15.33
N PHE A 87 0.10 16.05 -14.68
CA PHE A 87 -0.64 14.87 -15.16
C PHE A 87 -2.16 15.07 -15.10
N LEU A 88 -2.64 15.61 -13.99
CA LEU A 88 -4.05 16.00 -13.79
C LEU A 88 -4.12 17.45 -13.36
N ILE A 89 -5.12 18.17 -13.86
CA ILE A 89 -5.42 19.55 -13.48
C ILE A 89 -6.90 19.65 -13.17
N GLN A 90 -7.25 20.27 -12.05
CA GLN A 90 -8.63 20.48 -11.61
C GLN A 90 -8.92 21.97 -11.47
N GLU A 91 -10.18 22.34 -11.68
CA GLU A 91 -10.69 23.65 -11.34
C GLU A 91 -10.31 24.04 -9.90
N SER A 92 -9.64 25.17 -9.78
CA SER A 92 -9.12 25.70 -8.53
C SER A 92 -8.78 27.18 -8.67
N ARG A 93 -8.42 27.81 -7.56
CA ARG A 93 -7.93 29.19 -7.57
C ARG A 93 -6.67 29.38 -8.43
N MET A 94 -5.86 28.33 -8.60
CA MET A 94 -4.73 28.35 -9.55
C MET A 94 -5.24 28.52 -10.99
N THR A 95 -6.23 27.72 -11.40
CA THR A 95 -6.76 27.78 -12.77
C THR A 95 -7.55 29.05 -13.03
N ASP A 96 -8.21 29.61 -12.01
CA ASP A 96 -8.83 30.92 -12.11
C ASP A 96 -7.76 32.02 -12.33
N ALA A 97 -6.63 31.97 -11.63
CA ALA A 97 -5.52 32.89 -11.86
C ALA A 97 -4.93 32.76 -13.28
N LEU A 98 -4.88 31.55 -13.85
CA LEU A 98 -4.47 31.34 -15.25
C LEU A 98 -5.45 32.00 -16.24
N LEU A 99 -6.76 31.86 -16.01
CA LEU A 99 -7.78 32.51 -16.83
C LEU A 99 -7.72 34.03 -16.70
N GLU A 100 -7.53 34.55 -15.48
CA GLU A 100 -7.31 35.98 -15.24
C GLU A 100 -6.05 36.48 -15.98
N ALA A 101 -4.98 35.69 -16.05
CA ALA A 101 -3.77 36.04 -16.81
C ALA A 101 -4.05 36.09 -18.32
N ALA A 102 -4.75 35.09 -18.86
CA ALA A 102 -5.17 35.07 -20.25
C ALA A 102 -6.06 36.29 -20.60
N ASP A 103 -6.99 36.66 -19.72
CA ASP A 103 -7.86 37.83 -19.90
C ASP A 103 -7.07 39.16 -19.85
N ARG A 104 -5.89 39.20 -19.20
CA ARG A 104 -4.94 40.32 -19.26
C ARG A 104 -4.08 40.34 -20.55
N GLY A 105 -4.19 39.33 -21.41
CA GLY A 105 -3.38 39.18 -22.62
C GLY A 105 -2.05 38.44 -22.42
N ILE A 106 -1.84 37.81 -21.27
CA ILE A 106 -0.67 36.96 -21.00
C ILE A 106 -0.83 35.64 -21.74
N ALA A 107 0.23 35.15 -22.39
CA ALA A 107 0.17 33.87 -23.10
C ALA A 107 0.20 32.70 -22.10
N VAL A 108 -0.86 31.90 -22.06
CA VAL A 108 -0.95 30.75 -21.14
C VAL A 108 -0.89 29.44 -21.91
N PHE A 109 0.07 28.58 -21.53
CA PHE A 109 0.31 27.27 -22.11
C PHE A 109 0.16 26.18 -21.06
N VAL A 110 -0.58 25.12 -21.39
CA VAL A 110 -0.80 23.98 -20.50
C VAL A 110 -0.42 22.69 -21.22
N LEU A 111 0.36 21.86 -20.54
CA LEU A 111 0.76 20.52 -20.95
C LEU A 111 0.18 19.52 -19.95
N THR A 112 -0.68 18.58 -20.41
CA THR A 112 -1.37 17.63 -19.51
C THR A 112 -1.55 16.25 -20.12
N ALA A 113 -1.82 15.23 -19.31
CA ALA A 113 -2.05 13.88 -19.80
C ALA A 113 -3.27 13.79 -20.74
N ARG A 114 -3.25 12.86 -21.68
CA ARG A 114 -4.37 12.58 -22.59
C ARG A 114 -5.47 11.78 -21.88
N GLU A 115 -6.72 12.07 -22.25
CA GLU A 115 -7.92 11.45 -21.67
C GLU A 115 -7.94 9.91 -21.76
N ASP A 116 -7.49 9.32 -22.87
CA ASP A 116 -7.47 7.87 -23.03
C ASP A 116 -6.50 7.18 -22.07
N ASP A 117 -5.44 7.85 -21.66
CA ASP A 117 -4.47 7.31 -20.69
C ASP A 117 -4.94 7.51 -19.26
N LEU A 118 -5.74 8.55 -19.00
CA LEU A 118 -6.52 8.67 -17.78
C LEU A 118 -7.53 7.51 -17.62
N LYS A 119 -8.08 6.99 -18.73
CA LYS A 119 -8.98 5.81 -18.73
C LYS A 119 -8.23 4.47 -18.63
N LYS A 120 -6.99 4.38 -19.14
CA LYS A 120 -6.15 3.15 -19.12
C LYS A 120 -5.29 2.98 -17.88
N ALA A 121 -5.02 4.03 -17.11
CA ALA A 121 -4.30 3.94 -15.83
C ALA A 121 -5.09 3.21 -14.71
N ASP A 122 -6.11 2.44 -15.09
CA ASP A 122 -7.11 1.76 -14.26
C ASP A 122 -6.50 0.84 -13.19
N ASP A 123 -5.29 0.29 -13.42
CA ASP A 123 -4.63 -0.60 -12.47
C ASP A 123 -4.06 0.13 -11.22
N ASP A 124 -3.79 1.44 -11.31
CA ASP A 124 -3.22 2.25 -10.22
C ASP A 124 -4.15 3.37 -9.72
N LEU A 125 -5.26 3.65 -10.43
CA LEU A 125 -6.20 4.72 -10.10
C LEU A 125 -7.26 4.27 -9.08
N ILE A 126 -7.33 4.99 -7.95
CA ILE A 126 -8.36 4.77 -6.91
C ILE A 126 -9.67 5.44 -7.38
N ASP A 127 -10.83 4.99 -6.92
CA ASP A 127 -12.16 5.52 -7.31
C ASP A 127 -12.27 7.05 -7.30
N PHE A 128 -11.59 7.72 -6.37
CA PHE A 128 -11.56 9.19 -6.32
C PHE A 128 -10.84 9.84 -7.51
N GLU A 129 -9.85 9.18 -8.11
CA GLU A 129 -9.18 9.70 -9.31
C GLU A 129 -10.09 9.61 -10.54
N ARG A 130 -11.06 8.69 -10.58
CA ARG A 130 -12.08 8.64 -11.65
C ARG A 130 -12.98 9.88 -11.66
N GLU A 131 -13.35 10.40 -10.48
CA GLU A 131 -14.13 11.64 -10.38
C GLU A 131 -13.29 12.84 -10.86
N ARG A 132 -12.01 12.88 -10.50
CA ARG A 132 -11.09 13.94 -10.94
C ARG A 132 -10.87 13.98 -12.45
N ILE A 133 -11.01 12.85 -13.16
CA ILE A 133 -10.94 12.83 -14.63
C ILE A 133 -12.11 13.62 -15.23
N LYS A 134 -13.31 13.54 -14.65
CA LYS A 134 -14.45 14.33 -15.11
C LYS A 134 -14.23 15.82 -14.90
N ASP A 135 -13.73 16.19 -13.72
CA ASP A 135 -13.38 17.59 -13.42
C ASP A 135 -12.27 18.11 -14.33
N HIS A 136 -11.30 17.25 -14.66
CA HIS A 136 -10.24 17.56 -15.60
C HIS A 136 -10.79 17.89 -17.00
N ILE A 137 -11.67 17.04 -17.54
CA ILE A 137 -12.30 17.26 -18.84
C ILE A 137 -13.14 18.54 -18.83
N ALA A 138 -13.93 18.78 -17.78
CA ALA A 138 -14.74 20.00 -17.64
C ALA A 138 -13.89 21.27 -17.59
N LEU A 139 -12.70 21.21 -16.97
CA LEU A 139 -11.75 22.32 -16.97
C LEU A 139 -11.20 22.62 -18.36
N LEU A 140 -10.92 21.59 -19.18
CA LEU A 140 -10.42 21.81 -20.54
C LEU A 140 -11.39 22.68 -21.36
N ASP A 141 -12.70 22.46 -21.25
CA ASP A 141 -13.69 23.30 -21.91
C ASP A 141 -13.66 24.77 -21.47
N ARG A 142 -13.26 25.07 -20.23
CA ARG A 142 -13.06 26.46 -19.78
C ARG A 142 -11.80 27.10 -20.36
N PHE A 143 -10.78 26.29 -20.65
CA PHE A 143 -9.52 26.73 -21.26
C PHE A 143 -9.63 26.98 -22.76
N ALA A 144 -10.55 26.30 -23.45
CA ALA A 144 -10.73 26.44 -24.90
C ALA A 144 -10.86 27.91 -25.35
N GLY A 145 -10.03 28.31 -26.31
CA GLY A 145 -9.99 29.66 -26.86
C GLY A 145 -9.28 30.72 -25.99
N LYS A 146 -8.85 30.38 -24.77
CA LYS A 146 -8.15 31.28 -23.85
C LYS A 146 -6.73 30.82 -23.49
N VAL A 147 -6.56 29.51 -23.39
CA VAL A 147 -5.32 28.84 -22.98
C VAL A 147 -4.96 27.82 -24.04
N LEU A 148 -3.69 27.79 -24.44
CA LEU A 148 -3.23 26.79 -25.40
C LEU A 148 -2.89 25.49 -24.65
N VAL A 149 -3.76 24.50 -24.76
CA VAL A 149 -3.59 23.20 -24.10
C VAL A 149 -3.09 22.17 -25.09
N ARG A 150 -2.07 21.40 -24.70
CA ARG A 150 -1.59 20.22 -25.43
C ARG A 150 -1.52 18.99 -24.54
N THR A 151 -1.75 17.82 -25.15
CA THR A 151 -1.78 16.53 -24.43
C THR A 151 -0.95 15.43 -25.09
N SER A 152 -0.46 14.48 -24.29
CA SER A 152 0.28 13.29 -24.74
C SER A 152 0.15 12.13 -23.75
N GLU A 153 0.51 10.92 -24.19
CA GLU A 153 0.41 9.66 -23.44
C GLU A 153 1.38 9.54 -22.25
N SER A 154 2.29 10.50 -22.05
CA SER A 154 3.40 10.35 -21.09
C SER A 154 3.71 11.61 -20.25
N PHE A 155 2.85 12.62 -20.26
CA PHE A 155 3.07 13.85 -19.48
C PHE A 155 2.76 13.67 -18.01
N HIS A 156 3.82 13.64 -17.18
CA HIS A 156 3.68 13.46 -15.75
C HIS A 156 4.43 14.51 -14.91
N ALA A 157 5.34 15.29 -15.50
CA ALA A 157 5.98 16.40 -14.82
C ALA A 157 4.97 17.44 -14.30
N LYS A 158 5.23 17.96 -13.09
CA LYS A 158 4.37 18.93 -12.39
C LYS A 158 5.14 20.19 -12.04
N TYR A 159 4.85 21.29 -12.74
CA TYR A 159 5.48 22.58 -12.48
C TYR A 159 4.69 23.74 -13.09
N VAL A 160 4.90 24.94 -12.55
CA VAL A 160 4.41 26.21 -13.08
C VAL A 160 5.61 27.13 -13.31
N LEU A 161 5.72 27.70 -14.50
CA LEU A 161 6.77 28.65 -14.88
C LEU A 161 6.12 29.96 -15.29
N VAL A 162 6.68 31.07 -14.86
CA VAL A 162 6.24 32.42 -15.20
C VAL A 162 7.41 33.17 -15.84
N ASP A 163 7.14 33.76 -16.99
CA ASP A 163 8.06 34.55 -17.80
C ASP A 163 9.43 33.89 -17.95
N PRO A 164 9.50 32.62 -18.40
CA PRO A 164 10.73 31.81 -18.40
C PRO A 164 11.86 32.34 -19.29
N ARG A 165 11.57 33.35 -20.12
CA ARG A 165 12.55 34.06 -20.97
C ARG A 165 13.08 35.34 -20.32
N SER A 166 12.44 35.82 -19.26
CA SER A 166 12.82 37.03 -18.54
C SER A 166 14.03 36.83 -17.62
N THR A 167 14.67 37.92 -17.23
CA THR A 167 15.66 37.94 -16.15
C THR A 167 15.02 37.63 -14.79
N ASP A 168 13.75 38.00 -14.62
CA ASP A 168 12.97 37.80 -13.40
C ASP A 168 12.10 36.54 -13.45
N ALA A 169 12.50 35.58 -14.30
CA ALA A 169 11.82 34.30 -14.45
C ALA A 169 11.63 33.59 -13.10
N SER A 170 10.42 33.14 -12.84
CA SER A 170 10.07 32.43 -11.61
C SER A 170 9.38 31.10 -11.90
N GLY A 171 9.50 30.15 -10.98
CA GLY A 171 8.93 28.82 -11.18
C GLY A 171 8.73 28.08 -9.87
N ILE A 172 7.78 27.15 -9.88
CA ILE A 172 7.59 26.17 -8.80
C ILE A 172 7.53 24.77 -9.43
N MET A 173 8.37 23.86 -8.93
CA MET A 173 8.27 22.43 -9.18
C MET A 173 7.49 21.77 -8.04
N MET A 174 6.68 20.75 -8.36
CA MET A 174 5.85 20.05 -7.37
C MET A 174 5.99 18.54 -7.53
N THR A 175 5.87 17.78 -6.43
CA THR A 175 5.67 16.33 -6.51
C THR A 175 4.21 15.94 -6.73
N CYS A 176 3.27 16.85 -6.44
CA CYS A 176 1.82 16.65 -6.56
C CYS A 176 1.24 17.05 -7.92
N ASN A 177 0.12 16.44 -8.29
CA ASN A 177 -0.74 16.94 -9.38
C ASN A 177 -1.35 18.30 -9.02
N ALA A 178 -1.69 19.09 -10.04
CA ALA A 178 -2.37 20.37 -9.89
C ALA A 178 -3.89 20.21 -9.66
N THR A 179 -4.26 19.43 -8.65
CA THR A 179 -5.64 19.21 -8.21
C THR A 179 -5.83 19.69 -6.77
N VAL A 180 -7.07 20.02 -6.38
CA VAL A 180 -7.36 20.73 -5.11
C VAL A 180 -6.87 19.96 -3.89
N ASP A 181 -7.16 18.68 -3.86
CA ASP A 181 -6.92 17.81 -2.71
C ASP A 181 -5.42 17.66 -2.36
N PRO A 182 -4.52 17.21 -3.27
CA PRO A 182 -3.09 17.10 -2.93
C PRO A 182 -2.43 18.47 -2.73
N MET A 183 -2.83 19.52 -3.45
CA MET A 183 -2.30 20.87 -3.24
C MET A 183 -2.73 21.48 -1.90
N SER A 184 -3.80 20.95 -1.31
CA SER A 184 -4.31 21.32 0.02
C SER A 184 -3.79 20.38 1.14
N GLY A 185 -2.78 19.55 0.84
CA GLY A 185 -2.08 18.71 1.83
C GLY A 185 -2.80 17.43 2.21
N SER A 186 -3.66 16.89 1.33
CA SER A 186 -4.24 15.57 1.55
C SER A 186 -3.20 14.45 1.45
N ASN A 187 -2.19 14.63 0.60
CA ASN A 187 -1.07 13.74 0.37
C ASN A 187 0.22 14.27 1.00
N ILE A 188 1.15 13.36 1.28
CA ILE A 188 2.53 13.71 1.65
C ILE A 188 3.28 14.09 0.37
N GLU A 189 3.59 15.37 0.22
CA GLU A 189 4.10 16.00 -1.00
C GLU A 189 5.07 17.14 -0.64
N VAL A 190 5.81 17.63 -1.62
CA VAL A 190 6.66 18.81 -1.50
C VAL A 190 6.72 19.59 -2.80
N ALA A 191 6.90 20.90 -2.69
CA ALA A 191 7.15 21.81 -3.79
C ALA A 191 8.37 22.69 -3.51
N LEU A 192 9.02 23.15 -4.58
CA LEU A 192 10.23 23.96 -4.51
C LEU A 192 10.11 25.15 -5.46
N THR A 193 10.45 26.35 -4.99
CA THR A 193 10.67 27.49 -5.90
C THR A 193 11.97 27.29 -6.68
N LEU A 194 11.97 27.71 -7.93
CA LEU A 194 13.08 27.60 -8.86
C LEU A 194 13.77 28.96 -9.03
N THR A 195 15.09 28.93 -9.16
CA THR A 195 15.89 30.10 -9.59
C THR A 195 15.68 30.36 -11.09
N PRO A 196 15.98 31.57 -11.60
CA PRO A 196 15.85 31.87 -13.03
C PRO A 196 16.64 30.90 -13.93
N SER A 197 17.79 30.41 -13.46
CA SER A 197 18.59 29.43 -14.21
C SER A 197 17.91 28.06 -14.32
N GLU A 198 17.27 27.61 -13.24
CA GLU A 198 16.52 26.36 -13.20
C GLU A 198 15.24 26.48 -14.04
N VAL A 199 14.54 27.61 -13.96
CA VAL A 199 13.36 27.91 -14.80
C VAL A 199 13.68 27.75 -16.28
N ARG A 200 14.86 28.21 -16.75
CA ARG A 200 15.27 28.03 -18.15
C ARG A 200 15.40 26.56 -18.54
N SER A 201 15.93 25.70 -17.67
CA SER A 201 16.00 24.25 -17.93
C SER A 201 14.61 23.60 -17.93
N PHE A 202 13.74 24.00 -17.00
CA PHE A 202 12.35 23.53 -16.98
C PHE A 202 11.56 24.00 -18.19
N PHE A 203 11.84 25.19 -18.71
CA PHE A 203 11.23 25.70 -19.93
C PHE A 203 11.75 24.95 -21.16
N ALA A 204 13.04 24.63 -21.21
CA ALA A 204 13.61 23.77 -22.25
C ALA A 204 12.96 22.36 -22.24
N HIS A 205 12.66 21.82 -21.06
CA HIS A 205 11.88 20.60 -20.88
C HIS A 205 10.44 20.77 -21.39
N PHE A 206 9.76 21.84 -20.98
CA PHE A 206 8.40 22.18 -21.42
C PHE A 206 8.31 22.26 -22.95
N LEU A 207 9.20 22.99 -23.61
CA LEU A 207 9.19 23.16 -25.07
C LEU A 207 9.36 21.83 -25.81
N ARG A 208 10.20 20.92 -25.32
CA ARG A 208 10.33 19.56 -25.90
C ARG A 208 9.02 18.79 -25.78
N GLY A 209 8.39 18.81 -24.61
CA GLY A 209 7.06 18.21 -24.43
C GLY A 209 6.03 18.82 -25.38
N PHE A 210 5.95 20.15 -25.37
CA PHE A 210 4.95 20.91 -26.09
C PHE A 210 5.06 20.78 -27.61
N TRP A 211 6.27 20.82 -28.17
CA TRP A 211 6.48 20.82 -29.63
C TRP A 211 6.83 19.45 -30.21
N ASN A 212 7.57 18.60 -29.49
CA ASN A 212 8.05 17.33 -30.04
C ASN A 212 7.24 16.11 -29.59
N MET A 213 6.53 16.19 -28.46
CA MET A 213 5.87 15.02 -27.88
C MET A 213 4.36 15.10 -27.92
N ALA A 214 3.80 16.29 -27.77
CA ALA A 214 2.35 16.50 -27.80
C ALA A 214 1.70 15.86 -29.02
N ASP A 215 0.62 15.14 -28.78
CA ASP A 215 -0.15 14.42 -29.80
C ASP A 215 -1.40 15.20 -30.18
N HIS A 216 -1.96 15.96 -29.24
CA HIS A 216 -3.17 16.74 -29.45
C HIS A 216 -3.08 18.16 -28.91
N GLU A 217 -3.93 19.03 -29.44
CA GLU A 217 -4.12 20.42 -29.06
C GLU A 217 -5.60 20.73 -28.90
N LEU A 218 -5.94 21.51 -27.88
CA LEU A 218 -7.30 22.01 -27.65
C LEU A 218 -7.48 23.37 -28.33
N LEU A 219 -8.29 23.40 -29.39
CA LEU A 219 -8.63 24.64 -30.10
C LEU A 219 -10.05 25.11 -29.79
N GLU A 220 -10.98 24.17 -29.68
CA GLU A 220 -12.41 24.39 -29.45
C GLU A 220 -12.89 23.50 -28.29
N LYS A 221 -14.03 23.84 -27.69
CA LYS A 221 -14.60 23.06 -26.58
C LYS A 221 -14.93 21.64 -27.03
N GLY A 222 -14.63 20.67 -26.17
CA GLY A 222 -14.95 19.26 -26.38
C GLY A 222 -14.14 18.54 -27.47
N GLU A 223 -13.15 19.19 -28.10
CA GLU A 223 -12.39 18.59 -29.20
C GLU A 223 -10.86 18.79 -29.07
N LEU A 224 -10.14 17.68 -28.86
CA LEU A 224 -8.69 17.61 -28.95
C LEU A 224 -8.29 17.16 -30.38
N ARG A 225 -7.68 18.06 -31.14
CA ARG A 225 -7.24 17.80 -32.53
C ARG A 225 -5.78 17.36 -32.55
N GLY A 226 -5.45 16.43 -33.46
CA GLY A 226 -4.07 16.00 -33.66
C GLY A 226 -3.16 17.15 -34.07
N VAL A 227 -1.96 17.22 -33.50
CA VAL A 227 -0.95 18.25 -33.80
C VAL A 227 0.29 17.65 -34.46
N LYS A 228 0.94 18.41 -35.33
CA LYS A 228 2.23 18.02 -35.91
C LYS A 228 3.34 18.21 -34.88
N LYS A 229 4.21 17.20 -34.75
CA LYS A 229 5.41 17.22 -33.92
C LYS A 229 6.53 17.98 -34.65
N GLU A 230 6.38 19.30 -34.76
CA GLU A 230 7.29 20.18 -35.46
C GLU A 230 7.59 21.42 -34.61
N ILE A 231 8.86 21.78 -34.53
CA ILE A 231 9.32 22.95 -33.81
C ILE A 231 9.27 24.14 -34.77
N PRO A 232 8.51 25.21 -34.47
CA PRO A 232 8.53 26.41 -35.30
C PRO A 232 9.95 26.97 -35.41
N ALA A 233 10.33 27.49 -36.58
CA ALA A 233 11.68 28.04 -36.81
C ALA A 233 12.04 29.20 -35.84
N SER A 234 11.04 29.86 -35.25
CA SER A 234 11.20 30.91 -34.25
C SER A 234 11.42 30.41 -32.82
N VAL A 235 11.28 29.10 -32.57
CA VAL A 235 11.37 28.49 -31.24
C VAL A 235 12.74 27.84 -31.07
N SER A 236 13.52 28.33 -30.11
CA SER A 236 14.70 27.64 -29.61
C SER A 236 14.32 26.79 -28.41
N LEU A 237 14.59 25.49 -28.46
CA LEU A 237 14.32 24.56 -27.35
C LEU A 237 15.18 24.78 -26.11
N GLY A 238 16.23 25.60 -26.21
CA GLY A 238 17.19 25.78 -25.12
C GLY A 238 17.89 24.49 -24.66
N ASN A 239 18.63 24.61 -23.56
CA ASN A 239 19.43 23.52 -23.01
C ASN A 239 18.77 22.93 -21.76
N LEU A 240 18.74 21.59 -21.69
CA LEU A 240 18.43 20.87 -20.47
C LEU A 240 19.69 20.81 -19.61
N THR A 241 19.75 21.61 -18.55
CA THR A 241 20.86 21.61 -17.59
C THR A 241 20.54 20.81 -16.32
N LEU A 242 19.26 20.45 -16.14
CA LEU A 242 18.77 19.62 -15.05
C LEU A 242 18.43 18.21 -15.52
N PRO A 243 18.45 17.20 -14.62
CA PRO A 243 18.10 15.83 -14.96
C PRO A 243 16.65 15.73 -15.46
N ALA A 244 16.45 15.01 -16.56
CA ALA A 244 15.14 14.82 -17.17
C ALA A 244 15.00 13.44 -17.83
N THR A 245 13.75 13.00 -17.94
CA THR A 245 13.29 11.92 -18.82
C THR A 245 12.42 12.57 -19.88
N VAL A 246 12.88 12.65 -21.14
CA VAL A 246 12.13 13.30 -22.22
C VAL A 246 12.62 12.82 -23.59
N GLY A 247 11.77 12.08 -24.32
CA GLY A 247 12.18 11.44 -25.57
C GLY A 247 13.35 10.48 -25.33
N ASP A 248 14.48 10.71 -26.01
CA ASP A 248 15.69 9.89 -25.86
C ASP A 248 16.59 10.33 -24.68
N VAL A 249 16.24 11.41 -23.96
CA VAL A 249 17.01 11.89 -22.82
C VAL A 249 16.66 11.09 -21.57
N ARG A 250 17.66 10.46 -20.93
CA ARG A 250 17.54 9.66 -19.69
C ARG A 250 18.45 10.12 -18.55
N SER A 251 18.83 11.40 -18.54
CA SER A 251 19.73 11.94 -17.52
C SER A 251 19.15 11.89 -16.11
N LEU A 252 17.82 11.79 -15.97
CA LEU A 252 17.16 11.55 -14.69
C LEU A 252 17.47 10.16 -14.12
N GLU A 253 17.27 9.09 -14.89
CA GLU A 253 17.62 7.73 -14.48
C GLU A 253 19.09 7.63 -14.09
N GLU A 254 19.97 8.14 -14.95
CA GLU A 254 21.41 8.16 -14.73
C GLU A 254 21.76 8.86 -13.40
N ARG A 255 21.13 9.99 -13.11
CA ARG A 255 21.36 10.73 -11.86
C ARG A 255 20.85 9.96 -10.64
N VAL A 256 19.68 9.34 -10.71
CA VAL A 256 19.13 8.54 -9.60
C VAL A 256 20.04 7.34 -9.33
N LEU A 257 20.41 6.60 -10.37
CA LEU A 257 21.33 5.46 -10.27
C LEU A 257 22.68 5.88 -9.70
N ASN A 258 23.24 7.00 -10.15
CA ASN A 258 24.51 7.51 -9.63
C ASN A 258 24.45 7.81 -8.13
N ILE A 259 23.37 8.42 -7.64
CA ILE A 259 23.19 8.68 -6.19
C ILE A 259 23.15 7.36 -5.41
N ILE A 260 22.36 6.38 -5.86
CA ILE A 260 22.25 5.08 -5.18
C ILE A 260 23.59 4.32 -5.22
N GLN A 261 24.26 4.32 -6.36
CA GLN A 261 25.51 3.60 -6.57
C GLN A 261 26.67 4.19 -5.77
N ASN A 262 26.66 5.49 -5.47
CA ASN A 262 27.71 6.15 -4.70
C ASN A 262 27.40 6.32 -3.22
N ALA A 263 26.18 5.99 -2.76
CA ALA A 263 25.85 6.01 -1.34
C ALA A 263 26.75 5.07 -0.53
N THR A 264 27.23 5.54 0.62
CA THR A 264 28.24 4.87 1.46
C THR A 264 27.75 4.58 2.88
N SER A 265 26.87 5.41 3.45
CA SER A 265 26.34 5.24 4.80
C SER A 265 24.84 4.98 4.81
N ASP A 266 24.07 5.84 4.14
CA ASP A 266 22.61 5.83 4.20
C ASP A 266 21.99 6.27 2.88
N LEU A 267 20.81 5.74 2.63
CA LEU A 267 20.03 6.02 1.43
C LEU A 267 18.55 6.10 1.79
N ILE A 268 17.93 7.24 1.48
CA ILE A 268 16.49 7.44 1.60
C ILE A 268 15.91 7.53 0.21
N LEU A 269 14.94 6.67 -0.10
CA LEU A 269 14.17 6.72 -1.34
C LEU A 269 12.70 6.94 -1.03
N THR A 270 12.05 7.79 -1.80
CA THR A 270 10.61 7.99 -1.71
C THR A 270 10.00 8.03 -3.10
N ALA A 271 8.82 7.43 -3.24
CA ALA A 271 7.98 7.53 -4.43
C ALA A 271 6.58 6.97 -4.17
N TRP A 272 5.63 7.36 -5.01
CA TRP A 272 4.27 6.79 -5.02
C TRP A 272 4.25 5.33 -5.47
N SER A 273 5.08 5.00 -6.47
CA SER A 273 5.20 3.65 -7.04
C SER A 273 6.66 3.25 -7.29
N PHE A 274 6.94 1.96 -7.11
CA PHE A 274 8.19 1.27 -7.41
C PHE A 274 7.93 0.09 -8.37
N ASP A 275 8.94 -0.30 -9.15
CA ASP A 275 8.96 -1.55 -9.92
C ASP A 275 10.29 -2.31 -9.79
N GLY A 276 10.40 -3.47 -10.45
CA GLY A 276 11.55 -4.38 -10.35
C GLY A 276 12.73 -4.07 -11.28
N GLY A 277 12.92 -2.82 -11.71
CA GLY A 277 13.92 -2.42 -12.72
C GLY A 277 15.34 -2.16 -12.20
N SER A 278 16.04 -1.24 -12.89
CA SER A 278 17.42 -0.85 -12.59
C SER A 278 17.59 -0.30 -11.17
N ILE A 279 16.63 0.50 -10.69
CA ILE A 279 16.59 1.05 -9.33
C ILE A 279 16.49 -0.04 -8.27
N HIS A 280 15.64 -1.05 -8.47
CA HIS A 280 15.51 -2.18 -7.56
C HIS A 280 16.86 -2.91 -7.39
N THR A 281 17.53 -3.20 -8.51
CA THR A 281 18.85 -3.83 -8.49
C THR A 281 19.87 -2.97 -7.75
N ALA A 282 19.87 -1.66 -8.00
CA ALA A 282 20.79 -0.73 -7.34
C ALA A 282 20.56 -0.66 -5.81
N ILE A 283 19.29 -0.75 -5.35
CA ILE A 283 18.96 -0.82 -3.90
C ILE A 283 19.54 -2.08 -3.26
N LEU A 284 19.36 -3.24 -3.91
CA LEU A 284 19.90 -4.50 -3.41
C LEU A 284 21.44 -4.45 -3.33
N ASP A 285 22.10 -3.87 -4.32
CA ASP A 285 23.55 -3.72 -4.32
C ASP A 285 24.03 -2.74 -3.24
N ALA A 286 23.31 -1.64 -2.99
CA ALA A 286 23.58 -0.75 -1.86
C ALA A 286 23.50 -1.50 -0.52
N ARG A 287 22.49 -2.36 -0.33
CA ARG A 287 22.39 -3.23 0.86
C ARG A 287 23.54 -4.21 0.99
N LYS A 288 23.99 -4.83 -0.10
CA LYS A 288 25.18 -5.72 -0.09
C LYS A 288 26.45 -4.98 0.33
N ARG A 289 26.56 -3.69 0.01
CA ARG A 289 27.68 -2.83 0.45
C ARG A 289 27.57 -2.36 1.90
N GLY A 290 26.46 -2.65 2.59
CA GLY A 290 26.23 -2.25 3.98
C GLY A 290 25.55 -0.90 4.17
N VAL A 291 25.10 -0.24 3.10
CA VAL A 291 24.38 1.05 3.16
C VAL A 291 23.04 0.87 3.86
N GLU A 292 22.70 1.72 4.82
CA GLU A 292 21.37 1.73 5.44
C GLU A 292 20.32 2.27 4.46
N VAL A 293 19.48 1.38 3.92
CA VAL A 293 18.42 1.79 2.99
C VAL A 293 17.09 1.96 3.72
N THR A 294 16.48 3.12 3.52
CA THR A 294 15.14 3.46 3.97
C THR A 294 14.28 3.83 2.76
N VAL A 295 13.09 3.21 2.64
CA VAL A 295 12.11 3.53 1.60
C VAL A 295 10.83 4.02 2.25
N LEU A 296 10.29 5.15 1.78
CA LEU A 296 8.97 5.64 2.17
C LEU A 296 8.02 5.59 0.98
N THR A 297 6.88 4.91 1.11
CA THR A 297 5.96 4.71 -0.01
C THR A 297 4.54 4.41 0.47
N ARG A 298 3.67 3.94 -0.42
CA ARG A 298 2.31 3.48 -0.10
C ARG A 298 2.24 1.96 0.05
N PRO A 299 1.39 1.47 0.97
CA PRO A 299 0.97 0.08 0.99
C PRO A 299 0.07 -0.27 -0.21
N THR A 300 0.68 -0.74 -1.31
CA THR A 300 -0.04 -1.23 -2.51
C THR A 300 0.51 -2.58 -2.96
N PRO A 301 -0.28 -3.45 -3.63
CA PRO A 301 0.23 -4.73 -4.13
C PRO A 301 1.48 -4.59 -5.00
N ARG A 302 1.49 -3.58 -5.89
CA ARG A 302 2.63 -3.24 -6.75
C ARG A 302 3.90 -2.95 -5.94
N ASN A 303 3.84 -2.00 -5.00
CA ASN A 303 5.00 -1.65 -4.17
C ASN A 303 5.44 -2.80 -3.27
N THR A 304 4.49 -3.56 -2.73
CA THR A 304 4.75 -4.73 -1.88
C THR A 304 5.56 -5.76 -2.65
N THR A 305 5.15 -6.06 -3.88
CA THR A 305 5.85 -7.02 -4.76
C THR A 305 7.22 -6.49 -5.17
N ALA A 306 7.32 -5.22 -5.58
CA ALA A 306 8.57 -4.62 -6.02
C ALA A 306 9.63 -4.48 -4.91
N LEU A 307 9.22 -4.31 -3.65
CA LEU A 307 10.11 -4.04 -2.52
C LEU A 307 10.31 -5.24 -1.59
N ARG A 308 9.67 -6.38 -1.85
CA ARG A 308 9.81 -7.60 -1.03
C ARG A 308 11.27 -8.02 -0.89
N ASP A 309 12.00 -8.10 -2.01
CA ASP A 309 13.40 -8.54 -2.01
C ASP A 309 14.31 -7.51 -1.33
N CYS A 310 13.98 -6.21 -1.43
CA CYS A 310 14.66 -5.15 -0.68
C CYS A 310 14.52 -5.35 0.84
N VAL A 311 13.32 -5.69 1.32
CA VAL A 311 13.08 -6.00 2.74
C VAL A 311 13.84 -7.26 3.16
N GLN A 312 13.85 -8.30 2.32
CA GLN A 312 14.65 -9.52 2.56
C GLN A 312 16.17 -9.21 2.63
N ALA A 313 16.65 -8.24 1.86
CA ALA A 313 18.02 -7.72 1.93
C ALA A 313 18.27 -6.74 3.10
N GLY A 314 17.26 -6.52 3.96
CA GLY A 314 17.35 -5.70 5.17
C GLY A 314 17.12 -4.20 4.95
N ALA A 315 16.54 -3.78 3.82
CA ALA A 315 16.04 -2.42 3.69
C ALA A 315 14.83 -2.19 4.62
N ARG A 316 14.70 -0.99 5.16
CA ARG A 316 13.55 -0.57 5.97
C ARG A 316 12.52 0.10 5.07
N VAL A 317 11.32 -0.45 4.98
CA VAL A 317 10.28 0.07 4.09
C VAL A 317 9.06 0.48 4.91
N PHE A 318 8.76 1.77 4.88
CA PHE A 318 7.68 2.39 5.63
C PHE A 318 6.56 2.85 4.70
N GLY A 319 5.32 2.70 5.16
CA GLY A 319 4.11 2.86 4.39
C GLY A 319 3.19 3.94 4.98
N HIS A 320 2.73 4.86 4.13
CA HIS A 320 1.59 5.71 4.40
C HIS A 320 0.63 5.69 3.18
N PRO A 321 -0.68 5.46 3.35
CA PRO A 321 -1.63 5.31 2.22
C PRO A 321 -1.65 6.50 1.26
N ARG A 322 -1.28 7.69 1.74
CA ARG A 322 -1.22 8.93 0.97
C ARG A 322 0.20 9.45 0.68
N PHE A 323 1.20 8.57 0.74
CA PHE A 323 2.59 8.95 0.45
C PHE A 323 2.78 9.17 -1.05
N HIS A 324 3.14 10.37 -1.51
CA HIS A 324 3.33 10.64 -2.94
C HIS A 324 4.63 11.40 -3.27
N ALA A 325 5.29 12.05 -2.31
CA ALA A 325 6.59 12.69 -2.50
C ALA A 325 7.63 11.75 -3.15
N LYS A 326 8.50 12.32 -3.98
CA LYS A 326 9.52 11.58 -4.73
C LYS A 326 10.88 12.21 -4.54
N CYS A 327 11.78 11.49 -3.90
CA CYS A 327 13.15 11.91 -3.68
C CYS A 327 14.11 10.73 -3.58
N VAL A 328 15.38 11.01 -3.82
CA VAL A 328 16.50 10.15 -3.41
C VAL A 328 17.51 11.02 -2.67
N ILE A 329 17.97 10.55 -1.52
CA ILE A 329 18.94 11.24 -0.66
C ILE A 329 19.99 10.22 -0.22
N ALA A 330 21.26 10.56 -0.34
CA ALA A 330 22.38 9.74 0.09
C ALA A 330 23.32 10.53 1.00
N ASP A 331 23.78 9.85 2.06
CA ASP A 331 24.88 10.24 2.93
C ASP A 331 24.75 11.66 3.54
N GLY A 332 23.53 12.17 3.63
CA GLY A 332 23.21 13.51 4.14
C GLY A 332 23.77 14.69 3.35
N HIS A 333 24.40 14.48 2.19
CA HIS A 333 25.05 15.56 1.42
C HIS A 333 24.70 15.59 -0.07
N THR A 334 23.95 14.59 -0.56
CA THR A 334 23.49 14.57 -1.95
C THR A 334 22.04 14.16 -2.03
N GLY A 335 21.23 14.92 -2.74
CA GLY A 335 19.85 14.53 -2.97
C GLY A 335 19.26 15.00 -4.29
N LEU A 336 18.04 14.56 -4.54
CA LEU A 336 17.26 14.90 -5.72
C LEU A 336 15.78 14.86 -5.35
N ILE A 337 15.04 15.91 -5.67
CA ILE A 337 13.56 15.87 -5.72
C ILE A 337 13.16 15.77 -7.18
N MET A 338 12.16 14.93 -7.47
CA MET A 338 11.75 14.63 -8.85
C MET A 338 10.24 14.61 -9.00
N THR A 339 9.76 14.74 -10.23
CA THR A 339 8.36 14.49 -10.58
C THR A 339 8.09 13.00 -10.86
N ALA A 340 9.15 12.23 -11.12
CA ALA A 340 9.13 10.82 -11.48
C ALA A 340 8.83 9.87 -10.31
N ASN A 341 8.07 8.82 -10.61
CA ASN A 341 8.06 7.60 -9.80
C ASN A 341 9.32 6.77 -10.07
N MET A 342 9.62 5.82 -9.18
CA MET A 342 10.75 4.88 -9.34
C MET A 342 10.32 3.70 -10.21
N THR A 343 9.91 4.01 -11.43
CA THR A 343 9.41 3.04 -12.42
C THR A 343 9.99 3.33 -13.80
N ALA A 344 9.92 2.35 -14.71
CA ALA A 344 10.34 2.54 -16.10
C ALA A 344 9.62 3.73 -16.77
N LEU A 345 8.32 3.91 -16.51
CA LEU A 345 7.58 5.07 -17.01
C LEU A 345 8.14 6.39 -16.46
N GLY A 346 8.55 6.45 -15.18
CA GLY A 346 9.11 7.68 -14.60
C GLY A 346 10.53 7.98 -15.08
N LEU A 347 11.36 6.96 -15.23
CA LEU A 347 12.80 7.14 -15.41
C LEU A 347 13.30 6.90 -16.84
N GLU A 348 12.61 6.08 -17.64
CA GLU A 348 13.11 5.64 -18.95
C GLU A 348 12.33 6.18 -20.15
N THR A 349 11.01 6.30 -20.03
CA THR A 349 10.12 6.58 -21.18
C THR A 349 9.16 7.76 -21.01
N GLY A 350 8.99 8.27 -19.79
CA GLY A 350 8.04 9.33 -19.49
C GLY A 350 8.49 10.73 -19.88
N PHE A 351 7.78 11.71 -19.31
CA PHE A 351 8.10 13.12 -19.36
C PHE A 351 8.21 13.65 -17.93
N GLU A 352 9.44 13.69 -17.43
CA GLU A 352 9.75 13.93 -16.02
C GLU A 352 11.01 14.78 -15.88
N THR A 353 11.11 15.50 -14.77
CA THR A 353 12.26 16.36 -14.48
C THR A 353 12.57 16.32 -12.98
N ALA A 354 13.74 16.81 -12.62
CA ALA A 354 14.20 16.82 -11.26
C ALA A 354 15.06 18.03 -10.90
N MET A 355 15.20 18.22 -9.59
CA MET A 355 15.92 19.32 -8.98
C MET A 355 16.96 18.73 -8.01
N PRO A 356 18.26 18.84 -8.33
CA PRO A 356 19.36 18.42 -7.43
C PRO A 356 19.39 19.23 -6.13
N LEU A 357 19.46 18.54 -4.99
CA LEU A 357 19.49 19.15 -3.67
C LEU A 357 20.91 19.14 -3.09
N GLU A 358 21.33 20.31 -2.61
CA GLU A 358 22.59 20.54 -1.91
C GLU A 358 22.40 21.59 -0.80
N GLY A 359 23.32 21.62 0.16
CA GLY A 359 23.34 22.58 1.26
C GLY A 359 22.01 22.68 2.02
N SER A 360 21.61 23.92 2.37
CA SER A 360 20.42 24.15 3.21
C SER A 360 19.10 23.60 2.65
N ALA A 361 18.98 23.48 1.31
CA ALA A 361 17.79 22.88 0.70
C ALA A 361 17.73 21.38 1.00
N LEU A 362 18.87 20.69 0.91
CA LEU A 362 18.98 19.28 1.29
C LEU A 362 18.68 19.09 2.78
N ASP A 363 19.29 19.89 3.66
CA ASP A 363 19.07 19.82 5.11
C ASP A 363 17.58 19.98 5.48
N THR A 364 16.88 20.88 4.80
CA THR A 364 15.45 21.08 4.99
C THR A 364 14.65 19.86 4.52
N ILE A 365 14.96 19.30 3.35
CA ILE A 365 14.28 18.11 2.84
C ILE A 365 14.55 16.87 3.69
N MET A 366 15.75 16.71 4.23
CA MET A 366 16.06 15.62 5.16
C MET A 366 15.20 15.69 6.42
N ARG A 367 15.11 16.87 7.06
CA ARG A 367 14.25 17.06 8.23
C ARG A 367 12.77 16.79 7.94
N ILE A 368 12.31 17.18 6.76
CA ILE A 368 10.95 16.92 6.29
C ILE A 368 10.75 15.41 6.08
N ALA A 369 11.71 14.72 5.46
CA ALA A 369 11.65 13.27 5.22
C ALA A 369 11.64 12.46 6.52
N ASP A 370 12.38 12.89 7.54
CA ASP A 370 12.31 12.32 8.89
C ASP A 370 10.91 12.50 9.50
N GLY A 371 10.30 13.67 9.31
CA GLY A 371 8.91 13.94 9.69
C GLY A 371 7.92 13.03 8.98
N TRP A 372 8.11 12.79 7.68
CA TRP A 372 7.28 11.86 6.90
C TRP A 372 7.39 10.43 7.41
N ARG A 373 8.61 9.96 7.71
CA ARG A 373 8.82 8.65 8.32
C ARG A 373 8.06 8.52 9.65
N GLY A 374 8.03 9.58 10.46
CA GLY A 374 7.32 9.60 11.73
C GLY A 374 5.80 9.39 11.62
N VAL A 375 5.19 9.67 10.48
CA VAL A 375 3.75 9.44 10.24
C VAL A 375 3.44 8.16 9.47
N CYS A 376 4.45 7.44 8.97
CA CYS A 376 4.25 6.14 8.34
C CYS A 376 3.91 5.07 9.38
N ALA A 377 2.62 4.73 9.48
CA ALA A 377 2.13 3.71 10.41
C ALA A 377 2.49 2.27 10.00
N TRP A 378 2.70 2.03 8.71
CA TRP A 378 2.88 0.70 8.14
C TRP A 378 4.36 0.38 7.92
N ASN A 379 4.74 -0.86 8.18
CA ASN A 379 6.08 -1.37 7.89
C ASN A 379 5.94 -2.61 7.03
N LEU A 380 6.63 -2.66 5.89
CA LEU A 380 6.64 -3.87 5.08
C LEU A 380 7.59 -4.88 5.72
N VAL A 381 7.06 -6.06 6.00
CA VAL A 381 7.80 -7.16 6.62
C VAL A 381 7.54 -8.42 5.80
N ASP A 382 8.59 -9.19 5.53
CA ASP A 382 8.47 -10.48 4.88
C ASP A 382 8.46 -11.64 5.89
N ARG A 383 7.80 -12.75 5.54
CA ARG A 383 7.62 -13.95 6.39
C ARG A 383 7.04 -13.63 7.77
N VAL A 384 5.98 -12.80 7.77
CA VAL A 384 5.31 -12.40 9.00
C VAL A 384 4.63 -13.60 9.64
N THR A 385 4.75 -13.75 10.96
CA THR A 385 3.98 -14.72 11.72
C THR A 385 3.04 -14.02 12.71
N PRO A 386 1.98 -14.68 13.19
CA PRO A 386 1.11 -14.09 14.20
C PRO A 386 1.87 -13.63 15.46
N ALA A 387 2.98 -14.30 15.82
CA ALA A 387 3.81 -13.88 16.97
C ALA A 387 4.45 -12.50 16.81
N MET A 388 4.70 -12.06 15.57
CA MET A 388 5.41 -10.81 15.27
C MET A 388 4.51 -9.57 15.33
N VAL A 389 3.19 -9.76 15.36
CA VAL A 389 2.23 -8.67 15.14
C VAL A 389 1.21 -8.58 16.25
N ASP A 390 1.06 -7.40 16.83
CA ASP A 390 -0.06 -7.02 17.68
C ASP A 390 -0.96 -6.04 16.92
N GLY A 391 -2.08 -6.52 16.36
CA GLY A 391 -3.07 -5.68 15.68
C GLY A 391 -3.23 -5.95 14.18
N SER A 392 -3.33 -4.90 13.39
CA SER A 392 -3.73 -4.98 11.98
C SER A 392 -2.56 -5.18 11.02
N ILE A 393 -2.78 -6.01 10.01
CA ILE A 393 -1.89 -6.19 8.85
C ILE A 393 -2.63 -5.97 7.54
N LEU A 394 -1.87 -5.66 6.49
CA LEU A 394 -2.30 -5.83 5.09
C LEU A 394 -1.48 -6.96 4.49
N GLN A 395 -2.10 -8.13 4.30
CA GLN A 395 -1.44 -9.32 3.76
C GLN A 395 -1.49 -9.31 2.23
N LEU A 396 -0.35 -9.57 1.59
CA LEU A 396 -0.30 -9.75 0.15
C LEU A 396 -0.88 -11.10 -0.25
N SER A 397 -1.79 -11.10 -1.23
CA SER A 397 -2.33 -12.33 -1.79
C SER A 397 -1.25 -13.17 -2.46
N LYS A 398 -1.47 -14.49 -2.56
CA LYS A 398 -0.48 -15.43 -3.10
C LYS A 398 -0.08 -15.15 -4.55
N ASP A 399 -0.99 -14.58 -5.33
CA ASP A 399 -0.76 -14.14 -6.71
C ASP A 399 -0.14 -12.73 -6.81
N GLY A 400 0.02 -12.02 -5.68
CA GLY A 400 0.65 -10.69 -5.62
C GLY A 400 -0.23 -9.53 -6.09
N THR A 401 -1.51 -9.77 -6.35
CA THR A 401 -2.41 -8.79 -7.00
C THR A 401 -3.20 -7.93 -6.02
N SER A 402 -3.34 -8.34 -4.75
CA SER A 402 -4.21 -7.64 -3.78
C SER A 402 -3.62 -7.63 -2.38
N LEU A 403 -4.04 -6.64 -1.58
CA LEU A 403 -3.74 -6.53 -0.15
C LEU A 403 -5.02 -6.75 0.65
N ALA A 404 -5.07 -7.83 1.43
CA ALA A 404 -6.21 -8.14 2.29
C ALA A 404 -5.96 -7.61 3.72
N PRO A 405 -6.88 -6.83 4.30
CA PRO A 405 -6.76 -6.45 5.70
C PRO A 405 -7.04 -7.66 6.60
N LEU A 406 -6.15 -7.91 7.56
CA LEU A 406 -6.39 -8.88 8.64
C LEU A 406 -6.09 -8.27 10.00
N THR A 407 -6.76 -8.79 11.02
CA THR A 407 -6.43 -8.51 12.43
C THR A 407 -5.83 -9.76 13.07
N VAL A 408 -4.64 -9.62 13.65
CA VAL A 408 -3.99 -10.68 14.42
C VAL A 408 -4.48 -10.63 15.86
N SER A 409 -5.23 -11.64 16.28
CA SER A 409 -5.77 -11.77 17.63
C SER A 409 -4.88 -12.68 18.49
N PRO A 410 -4.55 -12.30 19.74
CA PRO A 410 -3.71 -13.12 20.61
C PRO A 410 -4.31 -14.49 20.93
N LYS A 411 -5.63 -14.54 21.16
CA LYS A 411 -6.35 -15.76 21.52
C LYS A 411 -7.75 -15.71 20.98
N GLU A 412 -8.27 -16.89 20.64
CA GLU A 412 -9.66 -17.11 20.27
C GLU A 412 -10.18 -18.34 20.99
N GLU A 413 -11.43 -18.30 21.45
CA GLU A 413 -12.11 -19.45 22.01
C GLU A 413 -13.39 -19.75 21.23
N ARG A 414 -13.59 -21.01 20.85
CA ARG A 414 -14.78 -21.43 20.11
C ARG A 414 -15.40 -22.69 20.70
N PHE A 415 -16.72 -22.67 20.83
CA PHE A 415 -17.51 -23.82 21.20
C PHE A 415 -17.97 -24.56 19.94
N LEU A 416 -17.58 -25.83 19.83
CA LEU A 416 -17.99 -26.71 18.74
C LEU A 416 -19.33 -27.41 19.06
N PRO A 417 -20.07 -27.85 18.04
CA PRO A 417 -21.24 -28.70 18.24
C PRO A 417 -20.92 -29.94 19.06
N ALA A 418 -21.84 -30.38 19.91
CA ALA A 418 -21.60 -31.49 20.82
C ALA A 418 -21.21 -32.79 20.08
N PHE A 419 -20.15 -33.46 20.55
CA PHE A 419 -19.75 -34.77 20.06
C PHE A 419 -20.61 -35.85 20.74
N ARG A 420 -21.32 -36.63 19.92
CA ARG A 420 -22.25 -37.69 20.36
C ARG A 420 -21.82 -39.03 19.77
N PRO A 421 -20.86 -39.73 20.38
CA PRO A 421 -20.48 -41.05 19.92
C PRO A 421 -21.59 -42.07 20.23
N ASP A 422 -21.66 -43.11 19.42
CA ASP A 422 -22.53 -44.26 19.63
C ASP A 422 -21.96 -45.29 20.62
N SER A 423 -20.70 -45.15 21.04
CA SER A 423 -20.02 -46.01 22.02
C SER A 423 -18.94 -45.24 22.81
N CYS A 424 -18.78 -45.50 24.11
CA CYS A 424 -17.87 -44.78 25.00
C CYS A 424 -16.38 -44.98 24.63
N ASP A 425 -16.01 -46.11 24.05
CA ASP A 425 -14.63 -46.37 23.61
C ASP A 425 -14.19 -45.45 22.44
N LYS A 426 -15.14 -44.86 21.71
CA LYS A 426 -14.84 -43.82 20.71
C LYS A 426 -14.44 -42.50 21.36
N VAL A 427 -14.90 -42.20 22.58
CA VAL A 427 -14.47 -41.01 23.34
C VAL A 427 -12.99 -41.09 23.69
N LEU A 428 -12.50 -42.27 24.09
CA LEU A 428 -11.10 -42.48 24.47
C LEU A 428 -10.10 -42.13 23.36
N LYS A 429 -10.53 -42.21 22.10
CA LYS A 429 -9.71 -41.90 20.92
C LYS A 429 -10.07 -40.55 20.29
N TYR A 430 -11.05 -39.84 20.87
CA TYR A 430 -11.53 -38.60 20.31
C TYR A 430 -10.52 -37.47 20.58
N SER A 431 -10.20 -36.73 19.53
CA SER A 431 -9.51 -35.46 19.60
C SER A 431 -10.24 -34.47 18.71
N ILE A 432 -10.14 -33.19 19.05
CA ILE A 432 -10.69 -32.14 18.21
C ILE A 432 -9.82 -32.05 16.96
N SER A 433 -10.46 -32.04 15.79
CA SER A 433 -9.72 -32.07 14.52
C SER A 433 -9.13 -30.71 14.21
N HIS A 434 -7.89 -30.68 13.70
CA HIS A 434 -7.29 -29.46 13.15
C HIS A 434 -8.12 -28.85 12.01
N LYS A 435 -8.94 -29.66 11.32
CA LYS A 435 -9.87 -29.17 10.28
C LYS A 435 -10.90 -28.16 10.80
N GLU A 436 -11.17 -28.13 12.11
CA GLU A 436 -12.05 -27.12 12.69
C GLU A 436 -11.39 -25.73 12.70
N ILE A 437 -10.06 -25.66 12.76
CA ILE A 437 -9.30 -24.41 12.62
C ILE A 437 -9.47 -23.85 11.21
N ASP A 438 -9.37 -24.70 10.18
CA ASP A 438 -9.59 -24.29 8.78
C ASP A 438 -11.00 -23.72 8.58
N LYS A 439 -12.02 -24.33 9.20
CA LYS A 439 -13.39 -23.81 9.15
C LYS A 439 -13.55 -22.46 9.83
N ILE A 440 -12.92 -22.26 10.98
CA ILE A 440 -12.94 -20.98 11.70
C ILE A 440 -12.34 -19.89 10.81
N ARG A 441 -11.19 -20.16 10.18
CA ARG A 441 -10.54 -19.23 9.24
C ARG A 441 -11.39 -18.94 8.00
N ALA A 442 -12.03 -19.97 7.45
CA ALA A 442 -12.94 -19.79 6.32
C ALA A 442 -14.16 -18.92 6.69
N SER A 443 -14.62 -19.00 7.95
CA SER A 443 -15.75 -18.19 8.45
C SER A 443 -15.37 -16.77 8.87
N ASP A 444 -14.12 -16.52 9.23
CA ASP A 444 -13.59 -15.23 9.67
C ASP A 444 -12.26 -14.95 8.94
N SER A 445 -12.35 -14.78 7.62
CA SER A 445 -11.19 -14.62 6.73
C SER A 445 -10.38 -13.34 6.97
N GLN A 446 -10.90 -12.44 7.79
CA GLN A 446 -10.25 -11.19 8.19
C GLN A 446 -9.48 -11.32 9.51
N LYS A 447 -9.38 -12.52 10.09
CA LYS A 447 -8.61 -12.75 11.32
C LYS A 447 -7.56 -13.83 11.17
N ALA A 448 -6.40 -13.53 11.74
CA ALA A 448 -5.38 -14.50 12.08
C ALA A 448 -5.30 -14.62 13.61
N PHE A 449 -4.85 -15.77 14.10
CA PHE A 449 -4.82 -16.05 15.53
C PHE A 449 -3.44 -16.54 15.93
N ARG A 450 -2.93 -16.14 17.09
CA ARG A 450 -1.74 -16.81 17.68
C ARG A 450 -2.11 -18.11 18.34
N GLN A 451 -3.29 -18.16 18.94
CA GLN A 451 -3.76 -19.34 19.66
C GLN A 451 -5.27 -19.48 19.51
N VAL A 452 -5.74 -20.69 19.24
CA VAL A 452 -7.17 -21.01 19.20
C VAL A 452 -7.44 -22.12 20.19
N THR A 453 -8.41 -21.91 21.07
CA THR A 453 -8.89 -22.92 22.02
C THR A 453 -10.27 -23.39 21.58
N LEU A 454 -10.37 -24.68 21.25
CA LEU A 454 -11.61 -25.31 20.87
C LEU A 454 -12.18 -26.07 22.07
N LYS A 455 -13.43 -25.78 22.40
CA LYS A 455 -14.18 -26.43 23.46
C LYS A 455 -15.34 -27.22 22.87
N GLN A 456 -15.49 -28.48 23.26
CA GLN A 456 -16.54 -29.33 22.73
C GLN A 456 -17.17 -30.18 23.81
N LYS A 457 -18.48 -30.03 23.98
CA LYS A 457 -19.22 -30.89 24.90
C LYS A 457 -19.26 -32.31 24.34
N VAL A 458 -18.84 -33.29 25.15
CA VAL A 458 -18.98 -34.71 24.83
C VAL A 458 -20.19 -35.24 25.58
N ILE A 459 -21.13 -35.82 24.84
CA ILE A 459 -22.33 -36.43 25.42
C ILE A 459 -22.18 -37.94 25.25
N PRO A 460 -21.89 -38.69 26.34
CA PRO A 460 -21.69 -40.12 26.21
C PRO A 460 -22.98 -40.81 25.78
N PRO A 461 -22.90 -41.96 25.09
CA PRO A 461 -24.08 -42.74 24.77
C PRO A 461 -24.63 -43.35 26.05
N HIS A 462 -25.92 -43.14 26.29
CA HIS A 462 -26.63 -43.77 27.40
C HIS A 462 -27.36 -45.01 26.93
N LEU A 463 -27.57 -45.96 27.84
CA LEU A 463 -28.41 -47.12 27.58
C LEU A 463 -29.80 -46.67 27.11
N LEU A 464 -30.25 -47.21 25.98
CA LEU A 464 -31.56 -46.86 25.42
C LEU A 464 -32.69 -47.37 26.31
N GLU A 465 -33.70 -46.53 26.51
CA GLU A 465 -34.90 -46.90 27.26
C GLU A 465 -35.60 -48.13 26.64
N GLY A 466 -36.06 -49.06 27.48
CA GLY A 466 -36.68 -50.32 27.06
C GLY A 466 -35.71 -51.42 26.62
N SER A 467 -34.39 -51.24 26.80
CA SER A 467 -33.42 -52.33 26.62
C SER A 467 -33.62 -53.42 27.67
N LYS A 468 -33.52 -54.70 27.27
CA LYS A 468 -33.67 -55.86 28.17
C LYS A 468 -32.30 -56.45 28.49
N GLU A 469 -32.08 -56.84 29.73
CA GLU A 469 -30.84 -57.51 30.13
C GLU A 469 -30.70 -58.87 29.42
N GLU A 470 -29.51 -59.16 28.92
CA GLU A 470 -29.13 -60.40 28.22
C GLU A 470 -28.06 -61.11 29.08
N VAL A 471 -28.42 -62.24 29.69
CA VAL A 471 -27.48 -62.97 30.57
C VAL A 471 -26.47 -63.73 29.72
N GLN A 472 -25.18 -63.40 29.86
CA GLN A 472 -24.09 -64.11 29.21
C GLN A 472 -22.96 -64.39 30.21
N LYS A 473 -22.74 -65.67 30.53
CA LYS A 473 -21.83 -66.10 31.62
C LYS A 473 -20.37 -65.68 31.42
N ASP A 474 -19.94 -65.48 30.16
CA ASP A 474 -18.54 -65.21 29.81
C ASP A 474 -18.23 -63.70 29.65
N VAL A 475 -19.16 -62.82 30.03
CA VAL A 475 -19.03 -61.36 29.90
C VAL A 475 -19.08 -60.75 31.29
N PRO A 476 -17.98 -60.15 31.81
CA PRO A 476 -17.93 -59.64 33.18
C PRO A 476 -18.63 -58.28 33.36
N PHE A 477 -19.51 -57.90 32.44
CA PHE A 477 -20.21 -56.61 32.43
C PHE A 477 -21.71 -56.81 32.17
N PRO A 478 -22.59 -55.96 32.73
CA PRO A 478 -24.01 -55.99 32.41
C PRO A 478 -24.23 -55.79 30.90
N LEU A 479 -24.87 -56.79 30.28
CA LEU A 479 -25.15 -56.82 28.85
C LEU A 479 -26.66 -56.63 28.64
N PHE A 480 -27.02 -55.73 27.72
CA PHE A 480 -28.40 -55.41 27.37
C PHE A 480 -28.62 -55.52 25.87
N ARG A 481 -29.86 -55.76 25.46
CA ARG A 481 -30.28 -55.84 24.06
C ARG A 481 -31.51 -54.99 23.80
N LYS A 482 -31.51 -54.26 22.68
CA LYS A 482 -32.69 -53.61 22.11
C LYS A 482 -32.76 -53.88 20.62
N GLY A 483 -33.77 -54.65 20.20
CA GLY A 483 -33.85 -55.15 18.83
C GLY A 483 -32.65 -56.03 18.50
N LYS A 484 -31.85 -55.62 17.50
CA LYS A 484 -30.63 -56.30 17.04
C LYS A 484 -29.33 -55.77 17.67
N GLU A 485 -29.39 -54.66 18.41
CA GLU A 485 -28.21 -54.02 18.99
C GLU A 485 -27.98 -54.50 20.42
N ARG A 486 -26.71 -54.71 20.76
CA ARG A 486 -26.24 -55.08 22.11
C ARG A 486 -25.46 -53.93 22.74
N TYR A 487 -25.56 -53.84 24.05
CA TYR A 487 -25.03 -52.76 24.87
C TYR A 487 -24.32 -53.32 26.09
N ILE A 488 -23.05 -52.99 26.29
CA ILE A 488 -22.34 -53.22 27.54
C ILE A 488 -22.42 -51.95 28.38
N VAL A 489 -22.94 -52.05 29.59
CA VAL A 489 -23.10 -50.91 30.48
C VAL A 489 -21.89 -50.76 31.39
N VAL A 490 -21.35 -49.55 31.45
CA VAL A 490 -20.20 -49.18 32.28
C VAL A 490 -20.46 -47.86 33.02
N ARG A 491 -19.66 -47.58 34.04
CA ARG A 491 -19.70 -46.36 34.88
C ARG A 491 -18.38 -45.61 34.89
N THR A 492 -17.26 -46.32 34.73
CA THR A 492 -15.91 -45.74 34.82
C THR A 492 -15.11 -45.94 33.54
N TRP A 493 -14.08 -45.12 33.32
CA TRP A 493 -13.21 -45.27 32.15
C TRP A 493 -12.36 -46.55 32.18
N GLU A 494 -12.05 -47.05 33.37
CA GLU A 494 -11.37 -48.32 33.57
C GLU A 494 -12.26 -49.47 33.06
N GLU A 495 -13.56 -49.43 33.37
CA GLU A 495 -14.54 -50.36 32.83
C GLU A 495 -14.68 -50.22 31.31
N VAL A 496 -14.68 -48.99 30.74
CA VAL A 496 -14.68 -48.79 29.29
C VAL A 496 -13.49 -49.51 28.65
N ARG A 497 -12.28 -49.38 29.21
CA ARG A 497 -11.06 -50.03 28.69
C ARG A 497 -11.18 -51.56 28.76
N ALA A 498 -11.62 -52.09 29.90
CA ALA A 498 -11.77 -53.53 30.12
C ALA A 498 -12.91 -54.14 29.27
N ALA A 499 -13.94 -53.36 28.95
CA ALA A 499 -15.08 -53.79 28.13
C ALA A 499 -14.79 -53.82 26.62
N ARG A 500 -13.68 -53.27 26.12
CA ARG A 500 -13.38 -53.19 24.67
C ARG A 500 -13.32 -54.54 23.97
N GLU A 501 -12.63 -55.51 24.58
CA GLU A 501 -12.49 -56.86 24.00
C GLU A 501 -13.82 -57.63 24.00
N PRO A 502 -14.57 -57.70 25.13
CA PRO A 502 -15.92 -58.26 25.14
C PRO A 502 -16.87 -57.57 24.15
N ALA A 503 -16.88 -56.23 24.10
CA ALA A 503 -17.73 -55.47 23.19
C ALA A 503 -17.46 -55.84 21.71
N ARG A 504 -16.19 -55.93 21.33
CA ARG A 504 -15.78 -56.34 19.97
C ARG A 504 -16.24 -57.75 19.63
N LYS A 505 -16.06 -58.72 20.53
CA LYS A 505 -16.50 -60.12 20.31
C LYS A 505 -18.01 -60.24 20.13
N LEU A 506 -18.78 -59.40 20.82
CA LEU A 506 -20.24 -59.45 20.84
C LEU A 506 -20.91 -58.52 19.83
N ASN A 507 -20.12 -57.71 19.10
CA ASN A 507 -20.60 -56.59 18.31
C ASN A 507 -21.53 -55.65 19.13
N ALA A 508 -21.13 -55.35 20.37
CA ALA A 508 -21.87 -54.53 21.30
C ALA A 508 -21.27 -53.11 21.40
N LYS A 509 -22.13 -52.11 21.68
CA LYS A 509 -21.73 -50.74 22.00
C LYS A 509 -21.49 -50.60 23.50
N ILE A 510 -20.50 -49.83 23.93
CA ILE A 510 -20.25 -49.54 25.35
C ILE A 510 -20.99 -48.25 25.71
N VAL A 511 -21.88 -48.29 26.70
CA VAL A 511 -22.76 -47.16 27.06
C VAL A 511 -22.78 -46.91 28.56
N VAL A 512 -23.13 -45.69 28.95
CA VAL A 512 -23.25 -45.30 30.36
C VAL A 512 -24.61 -45.73 30.90
N GLY A 513 -24.60 -46.37 32.07
CA GLY A 513 -25.81 -46.70 32.81
C GLY A 513 -26.50 -45.43 33.33
N LYS A 514 -27.82 -45.49 33.56
CA LYS A 514 -28.49 -44.42 34.31
C LYS A 514 -28.10 -44.46 35.78
#